data_AF-A0A482XDH7-F1
#
_entry.id   AF-A0A482XDH7-F1
#
_cell.length_a   1.000
_cell.length_b   1.000
_cell.length_c   1.000
_cell.angle_alpha   90.00
_cell.angle_beta   90.00
_cell.angle_gamma   90.00
#
_symmetry.space_group_name_H-M   'P 1'
#
loop_
_entity.id
_entity.type
_entity.pdbx_description
1 polymer ?
#
loop_
_entity_poly.entity_id
_entity_poly.type
_entity_poly.pdbx_seq_one_letter_code
_entity_poly.pdbx_strand_id
1 'polypeptide(L)'
;MDISAKNCQRPNIFSQFFKAGIMESENPMKCLESLQGDMAIVTYEDAKRAEEASPGHYEILCDGNKRSSLADLPNFHKCSMGQIPTRMIVACKDMKQVDRDDAMFALMSASEFFMKNPHIFRMFGQYSGEMNNVLFTEFFEEFH
;
A
#
# COMPACT_ATOMS: atom_id res chain seq x y z
N MET A 1 22.53 17.39 -23.33
CA MET A 1 22.71 17.51 -21.87
C MET A 1 23.11 16.14 -21.38
N ASP A 2 24.41 15.96 -21.15
CA ASP A 2 25.03 14.66 -20.89
C ASP A 2 25.03 14.42 -19.37
N ILE A 3 24.06 13.62 -18.89
CA ILE A 3 23.98 13.25 -17.47
C ILE A 3 24.94 12.07 -17.28
N SER A 4 26.23 12.39 -17.21
CA SER A 4 27.27 11.44 -16.86
C SER A 4 26.94 10.78 -15.51
N ALA A 5 26.61 9.49 -15.59
CA ALA A 5 26.25 8.58 -14.51
C ALA A 5 27.40 8.28 -13.52
N LYS A 6 27.99 9.32 -12.90
CA LYS A 6 29.06 9.17 -11.89
C LYS A 6 28.69 9.65 -10.48
N ASN A 7 27.50 10.23 -10.26
CA ASN A 7 27.05 10.69 -8.93
C ASN A 7 25.72 10.06 -8.46
N CYS A 8 25.27 8.96 -9.07
CA CYS A 8 24.07 8.23 -8.61
C CYS A 8 24.33 7.24 -7.47
N GLN A 9 25.51 7.30 -6.81
CA GLN A 9 25.60 6.75 -5.47
C GLN A 9 24.90 7.74 -4.56
N ARG A 10 23.58 7.60 -4.39
CA ARG A 10 22.89 8.28 -3.30
C ARG A 10 23.58 7.80 -2.01
N PRO A 11 24.33 8.65 -1.29
CA PRO A 11 24.65 8.34 0.09
C PRO A 11 23.32 8.01 0.76
N ASN A 12 23.29 7.08 1.71
CA ASN A 12 22.05 6.79 2.43
C ASN A 12 21.66 8.04 3.23
N ILE A 13 20.96 8.98 2.58
CA ILE A 13 20.63 10.29 3.12
C ILE A 13 19.77 10.15 4.37
N PHE A 14 19.07 9.02 4.47
CA PHE A 14 18.30 8.67 5.65
C PHE A 14 19.18 8.39 6.87
N SER A 15 20.39 7.84 6.72
CA SER A 15 21.30 7.67 7.86
C SER A 15 21.93 8.99 8.31
N GLN A 16 21.89 10.03 7.47
CA GLN A 16 22.32 11.38 7.83
C GLN A 16 21.16 12.19 8.42
N PHE A 17 19.94 11.96 7.94
CA PHE A 17 18.72 12.64 8.41
C PHE A 17 18.20 12.05 9.73
N PHE A 18 18.04 10.73 9.80
CA PHE A 18 17.61 10.03 11.00
C PHE A 18 18.83 9.58 11.80
N LYS A 19 19.02 10.18 12.98
CA LYS A 19 20.17 9.91 13.87
C LYS A 19 20.34 8.42 14.22
N ALA A 20 19.23 7.71 14.39
CA ALA A 20 19.21 6.27 14.71
C ALA A 20 19.08 5.37 13.46
N GLY A 21 18.95 5.96 12.27
CA GLY A 21 18.73 5.25 11.01
C GLY A 21 17.27 4.92 10.71
N ILE A 22 17.06 4.07 9.70
CA ILE A 22 15.76 3.50 9.32
C ILE A 22 15.75 2.03 9.71
N MET A 23 14.63 1.58 10.25
CA MET A 23 14.35 0.17 10.52
C MET A 23 13.22 -0.30 9.60
N GLU A 24 13.51 -1.29 8.77
CA GLU A 24 12.48 -2.01 8.02
C GLU A 24 11.75 -2.96 8.97
N SER A 25 10.42 -2.98 8.92
CA SER A 25 9.58 -3.82 9.76
C SER A 25 8.33 -4.23 9.00
N GLU A 26 7.94 -5.50 9.13
CA GLU A 26 6.66 -6.00 8.63
C GLU A 26 5.46 -5.41 9.38
N ASN A 27 5.69 -4.91 10.60
CA ASN A 27 4.69 -4.18 11.39
C ASN A 27 5.32 -2.93 12.02
N PRO A 28 5.36 -1.80 11.28
CA PRO A 28 5.96 -0.58 11.77
C PRO A 28 5.27 0.01 13.02
N MET A 29 3.97 -0.27 13.22
CA MET A 29 3.25 0.19 14.41
C MET A 29 3.78 -0.47 15.69
N LYS A 30 4.14 -1.75 15.67
CA LYS A 30 4.79 -2.42 16.81
C LYS A 30 6.14 -1.81 17.17
N CYS A 31 6.89 -1.31 16.17
CA CYS A 31 8.15 -0.61 16.42
C CYS A 31 7.92 0.71 17.17
N LEU A 32 6.83 1.43 16.83
CA LEU A 32 6.41 2.65 17.52
C LEU A 32 5.94 2.35 18.95
N GLU A 33 5.11 1.33 19.15
CA GLU A 33 4.63 0.88 20.46
C GLU A 33 5.76 0.49 21.42
N SER A 34 6.78 -0.19 20.90
CA SER A 34 7.93 -0.65 21.68
C SER A 34 9.00 0.43 21.87
N LEU A 35 8.72 1.68 21.50
CA LEU A 35 9.63 2.82 21.62
C LEU A 35 10.97 2.61 20.89
N GLN A 36 10.97 1.80 19.84
CA GLN A 36 12.15 1.56 19.00
C GLN A 36 12.28 2.58 17.87
N GLY A 37 11.25 3.41 17.64
CA GLY A 37 11.28 4.52 16.71
C GLY A 37 10.32 5.63 17.14
N ASP A 38 10.59 6.85 16.67
CA ASP A 38 9.78 8.04 16.99
C ASP A 38 8.61 8.27 16.02
N MET A 39 8.68 7.66 14.83
CA MET A 39 7.65 7.74 13.80
C MET A 39 7.58 6.43 13.00
N ALA A 40 6.40 6.12 12.48
CA ALA A 40 6.19 5.01 11.57
C ALA A 40 5.57 5.52 10.26
N ILE A 41 6.09 5.05 9.14
CA ILE A 41 5.48 5.27 7.81
C ILE A 41 4.64 4.03 7.52
N VAL A 42 3.32 4.21 7.44
CA VAL A 42 2.36 3.12 7.33
C VAL A 42 1.27 3.43 6.31
N THR A 43 0.56 2.41 5.86
CA THR A 43 -0.63 2.60 5.01
C THR A 43 -1.82 3.08 5.84
N TYR A 44 -2.85 3.58 5.15
CA TYR A 44 -4.12 3.93 5.79
C TYR A 44 -4.72 2.74 6.57
N GLU A 45 -4.70 1.53 6.00
CA GLU A 45 -5.25 0.33 6.62
C GLU A 45 -4.49 -0.06 7.89
N ASP A 46 -3.17 0.11 7.91
CA ASP A 46 -2.34 -0.14 9.09
C ASP A 46 -2.64 0.87 10.21
N ALA A 47 -2.75 2.16 9.85
CA ALA A 47 -3.09 3.22 10.80
C ALA A 47 -4.49 3.02 11.39
N LYS A 48 -5.48 2.65 10.55
CA LYS A 48 -6.84 2.34 10.98
C LYS A 48 -6.87 1.16 11.96
N ARG A 49 -6.17 0.07 11.65
CA ARG A 49 -6.06 -1.09 12.56
C ARG A 49 -5.42 -0.71 13.90
N ALA A 50 -4.41 0.16 13.88
CA ALA A 50 -3.76 0.62 15.11
C ALA A 50 -4.66 1.53 15.95
N GLU A 51 -5.43 2.42 15.34
CA GLU A 51 -6.43 3.25 16.02
C GLU A 51 -7.56 2.39 16.61
N GLU A 52 -8.03 1.36 15.89
CA GLU A 52 -9.01 0.41 16.41
C GLU A 52 -8.48 -0.38 17.63
N ALA A 53 -7.19 -0.75 17.61
CA ALA A 53 -6.55 -1.50 18.68
C ALA A 53 -6.20 -0.61 19.89
N SER A 54 -5.87 0.66 19.68
CA SER A 54 -5.47 1.60 20.73
C SER A 54 -5.96 3.02 20.41
N PRO A 55 -7.25 3.31 20.64
CA PRO A 55 -7.86 4.57 20.25
C PRO A 55 -7.16 5.79 20.88
N GLY A 56 -6.92 6.83 20.07
CA GLY A 56 -6.35 8.11 20.49
C GLY A 56 -4.88 8.06 20.95
N HIS A 57 -4.19 6.92 20.80
CA HIS A 57 -2.77 6.80 21.19
C HIS A 57 -1.81 7.34 20.12
N TYR A 58 -2.30 7.54 18.90
CA TYR A 58 -1.48 7.95 17.76
C TYR A 58 -2.02 9.21 17.09
N GLU A 59 -1.08 10.01 16.58
CA GLU A 59 -1.35 11.16 15.73
C GLU A 59 -0.73 10.94 14.36
N ILE A 60 -1.34 11.49 13.32
CA ILE A 60 -0.74 11.55 11.99
C ILE A 60 -0.06 12.91 11.78
N LEU A 61 1.12 12.87 11.14
CA LEU A 61 1.88 14.05 10.75
C LEU A 61 1.41 14.53 9.37
N CYS A 62 0.90 15.76 9.30
CA CYS A 62 0.49 16.41 8.06
C CYS A 62 1.54 17.43 7.59
N ASP A 63 1.41 17.86 6.33
CA ASP A 63 2.17 18.99 5.80
C ASP A 63 1.97 20.27 6.63
N GLY A 64 3.02 21.10 6.68
CA GLY A 64 2.99 22.40 7.35
C GLY A 64 3.04 22.34 8.88
N ASN A 65 3.75 21.35 9.45
CA ASN A 65 3.93 21.14 10.90
C ASN A 65 2.61 20.89 11.67
N LYS A 66 1.58 20.39 10.99
CA LYS A 66 0.30 20.06 11.62
C LYS A 66 0.27 18.59 12.05
N ARG A 67 -0.46 18.32 13.13
CA ARG A 67 -0.80 16.97 13.57
C ARG A 67 -2.32 16.83 13.57
N SER A 68 -2.80 15.63 13.27
CA SER A 68 -4.22 15.30 13.34
C SER A 68 -4.40 14.01 14.10
N SER A 69 -5.54 13.88 14.77
CA SER A 69 -5.93 12.60 15.38
C SER A 69 -6.20 11.57 14.29
N LEU A 70 -5.87 10.31 14.56
CA LEU A 70 -6.37 9.20 13.74
C LEU A 70 -7.89 9.02 13.89
N ALA A 71 -8.53 9.48 14.97
CA ALA A 71 -10.00 9.44 15.06
C ALA A 71 -10.70 10.27 13.94
N ASP A 72 -9.99 11.22 13.33
CA ASP A 72 -10.46 12.02 12.20
C ASP A 72 -10.20 11.35 10.83
N LEU A 73 -10.09 10.00 10.81
CA LEU A 73 -9.84 9.13 9.64
C LEU A 73 -10.59 9.53 8.34
N PRO A 74 -11.84 10.04 8.34
CA PRO A 74 -12.48 10.52 7.11
C PRO A 74 -11.71 11.61 6.35
N ASN A 75 -10.78 12.32 7.01
CA ASN A 75 -9.92 13.34 6.40
C ASN A 75 -8.48 12.85 6.14
N PHE A 76 -8.17 11.56 6.29
CA PHE A 76 -6.81 11.03 6.12
C PHE A 76 -6.20 11.39 4.76
N HIS A 77 -7.01 11.40 3.69
CA HIS A 77 -6.56 11.82 2.36
C HIS A 77 -5.98 13.26 2.33
N LYS A 78 -6.44 14.15 3.21
CA LYS A 78 -5.94 15.54 3.33
C LYS A 78 -4.67 15.65 4.18
N CYS A 79 -4.33 14.61 4.93
CA CYS A 79 -3.19 14.54 5.84
C CYS A 79 -2.38 13.26 5.55
N SER A 80 -2.10 12.99 4.27
CA SER A 80 -1.27 11.87 3.84
C SER A 80 -0.07 12.38 3.06
N MET A 81 1.05 11.67 3.12
CA MET A 81 2.25 12.01 2.33
C MET A 81 2.09 11.70 0.84
N GLY A 82 0.97 11.10 0.46
CA GLY A 82 0.63 10.76 -0.92
C GLY A 82 -0.32 9.57 -0.98
N GLN A 83 -0.83 9.33 -2.19
CA GLN A 83 -1.61 8.16 -2.50
C GLN A 83 -0.72 7.15 -3.25
N ILE A 84 -0.61 5.94 -2.69
CA ILE A 84 0.04 4.84 -3.39
C ILE A 84 -0.97 4.32 -4.43
N PRO A 85 -0.60 4.26 -5.72
CA PRO A 85 -1.48 3.67 -6.73
C PRO A 85 -1.80 2.22 -6.38
N THR A 86 -3.06 1.81 -6.56
CA THR A 86 -3.47 0.41 -6.44
C THR A 86 -2.65 -0.47 -7.36
N ARG A 87 -2.45 -1.75 -7.00
CA ARG A 87 -1.76 -2.70 -7.87
C ARG A 87 -2.49 -2.79 -9.21
N MET A 88 -1.74 -2.77 -10.30
CA MET A 88 -2.28 -2.80 -11.66
C MET A 88 -1.81 -4.05 -12.39
N ILE A 89 -2.62 -4.52 -13.33
CA ILE A 89 -2.20 -5.52 -14.30
C ILE A 89 -1.51 -4.79 -15.43
N VAL A 90 -0.27 -5.19 -15.70
CA VAL A 90 0.57 -4.56 -16.72
C VAL A 90 0.65 -5.47 -17.93
N ALA A 91 0.31 -4.94 -19.09
CA ALA A 91 0.45 -5.61 -20.37
C ALA A 91 1.67 -5.09 -21.15
N CYS A 92 2.11 -5.85 -22.16
CA CYS A 92 3.18 -5.41 -23.05
C CYS A 92 2.78 -4.13 -23.80
N LYS A 93 3.73 -3.19 -23.94
CA LYS A 93 3.51 -1.93 -24.66
C LYS A 93 2.98 -2.16 -26.09
N ASP A 94 3.55 -3.14 -26.77
CA ASP A 94 3.27 -3.44 -28.19
C ASP A 94 2.10 -4.44 -28.38
N MET A 95 1.39 -4.78 -27.30
CA MET A 95 0.16 -5.58 -27.38
C MET A 95 -0.90 -4.82 -28.18
N LYS A 96 -1.58 -5.49 -29.11
CA LYS A 96 -2.62 -4.86 -29.92
C LYS A 96 -3.79 -4.45 -29.02
N GLN A 97 -4.48 -3.38 -29.41
CA GLN A 97 -5.62 -2.88 -28.64
C GLN A 97 -6.70 -3.96 -28.45
N VAL A 98 -7.03 -4.71 -29.51
CA VAL A 98 -8.01 -5.80 -29.44
C VAL A 98 -7.62 -6.85 -28.40
N ASP A 99 -6.36 -7.28 -28.39
CA ASP A 99 -5.90 -8.28 -27.42
C ASP A 99 -5.97 -7.73 -25.97
N ARG A 100 -5.70 -6.43 -25.78
CA ARG A 100 -5.81 -5.78 -24.46
C ARG A 100 -7.25 -5.73 -23.98
N ASP A 101 -8.17 -5.36 -24.87
CA ASP A 101 -9.59 -5.26 -24.57
C ASP A 101 -10.17 -6.65 -24.25
N ASP A 102 -9.77 -7.68 -25.01
CA ASP A 102 -10.14 -9.07 -24.78
C ASP A 102 -9.62 -9.57 -23.42
N ALA A 103 -8.36 -9.29 -23.08
CA ALA A 103 -7.78 -9.67 -21.79
C ALA A 103 -8.48 -8.97 -20.61
N MET A 104 -8.78 -7.67 -20.76
CA MET A 104 -9.52 -6.91 -19.75
C MET A 104 -10.94 -7.46 -19.59
N PHE A 105 -11.65 -7.71 -20.69
CA PHE A 105 -13.00 -8.27 -20.67
C PHE A 105 -13.04 -9.65 -20.03
N ALA A 106 -12.11 -10.53 -20.40
CA ALA A 106 -12.00 -11.88 -19.83
C ALA A 106 -11.76 -11.84 -18.31
N LEU A 107 -10.86 -10.95 -17.87
CA LEU A 107 -10.57 -10.76 -16.46
C LEU A 107 -11.78 -10.22 -15.68
N MET A 108 -12.44 -9.17 -16.19
CA MET A 108 -13.61 -8.59 -15.54
C MET A 108 -14.73 -9.61 -15.45
N SER A 109 -15.01 -10.34 -16.54
CA SER A 109 -16.01 -11.40 -16.56
C SER A 109 -15.69 -12.52 -15.56
N ALA A 110 -14.43 -12.93 -15.47
CA ALA A 110 -13.98 -13.93 -14.50
C ALA A 110 -14.14 -13.41 -13.07
N SER A 111 -13.75 -12.15 -12.80
CA SER A 111 -13.88 -11.54 -11.47
C SER A 111 -15.34 -11.53 -11.00
N GLU A 112 -16.25 -11.08 -11.86
CA GLU A 112 -17.67 -11.01 -11.51
C GLU A 112 -18.26 -12.40 -11.28
N PHE A 113 -17.89 -13.37 -12.12
CA PHE A 113 -18.35 -14.74 -12.00
C PHE A 113 -17.85 -15.42 -10.72
N PHE A 114 -16.56 -15.31 -10.40
CA PHE A 114 -15.96 -15.97 -9.24
C PHE A 114 -16.25 -15.25 -7.93
N MET A 115 -16.51 -13.94 -7.94
CA MET A 115 -17.06 -13.22 -6.77
C MET A 115 -18.45 -13.74 -6.41
N LYS A 116 -19.31 -14.00 -7.40
CA LYS A 116 -20.65 -14.58 -7.18
C LYS A 116 -20.59 -16.08 -6.83
N ASN A 117 -19.55 -16.78 -7.25
CA ASN A 117 -19.41 -18.23 -7.10
C ASN A 117 -18.08 -18.65 -6.43
N PRO A 118 -17.80 -18.21 -5.20
CA PRO A 118 -16.50 -18.43 -4.54
C PRO A 118 -16.23 -19.91 -4.19
N HIS A 119 -17.25 -20.76 -4.26
CA HIS A 119 -17.17 -22.21 -4.03
C HIS A 119 -16.56 -22.97 -5.22
N ILE A 120 -16.57 -22.38 -6.43
CA ILE A 120 -15.93 -22.96 -7.62
C ILE A 120 -14.44 -22.63 -7.60
N PHE A 121 -14.14 -21.34 -7.51
CA PHE A 121 -12.79 -20.81 -7.42
C PHE A 121 -12.87 -19.45 -6.73
N ARG A 122 -12.02 -19.24 -5.72
CA ARG A 122 -11.90 -17.96 -5.04
C ARG A 122 -10.84 -17.16 -5.77
N MET A 123 -11.22 -16.15 -6.54
CA MET A 123 -10.26 -15.31 -7.29
C MET A 123 -9.60 -14.25 -6.40
N PHE A 124 -10.30 -13.78 -5.36
CA PHE A 124 -9.81 -12.80 -4.38
C PHE A 124 -9.98 -13.35 -2.97
N GLY A 125 -9.00 -13.13 -2.10
CA GLY A 125 -9.06 -13.47 -0.68
C GLY A 125 -7.94 -14.40 -0.21
N GLN A 126 -8.08 -14.87 1.03
CA GLN A 126 -7.08 -15.72 1.69
C GLN A 126 -7.19 -17.17 1.24
N TYR A 127 -6.03 -17.80 1.06
CA TYR A 127 -5.89 -19.23 0.78
C TYR A 127 -5.22 -19.92 1.97
N SER A 128 -5.34 -21.25 2.05
CA SER A 128 -4.83 -22.01 3.20
C SER A 128 -3.31 -21.87 3.34
N GLY A 129 -2.84 -21.52 4.55
CA GLY A 129 -1.42 -21.38 4.89
C GLY A 129 -0.96 -19.92 4.92
N GLU A 130 0.29 -19.68 4.53
CA GLU A 130 0.89 -18.33 4.40
C GLU A 130 0.68 -17.73 2.99
N MET A 131 -0.13 -18.38 2.15
CA MET A 131 -0.35 -17.97 0.76
C MET A 131 -1.42 -16.88 0.67
N ASN A 132 -1.01 -15.65 0.96
CA ASN A 132 -1.82 -14.45 0.76
C ASN A 132 -1.42 -13.74 -0.54
N ASN A 133 -2.36 -12.99 -1.13
CA ASN A 133 -2.14 -12.19 -2.35
C ASN A 133 -1.71 -13.00 -3.59
N VAL A 134 -2.26 -14.20 -3.78
CA VAL A 134 -2.02 -15.03 -4.98
C VAL A 134 -2.85 -14.48 -6.14
N LEU A 135 -2.18 -14.07 -7.23
CA LEU A 135 -2.72 -13.33 -8.39
C LEU A 135 -3.17 -11.90 -8.07
N PHE A 136 -4.10 -11.73 -7.11
CA PHE A 136 -4.68 -10.44 -6.72
C PHE A 136 -4.60 -10.24 -5.21
N THR A 137 -4.63 -8.98 -4.78
CA THR A 137 -4.73 -8.65 -3.35
C THR A 137 -6.08 -9.05 -2.78
N GLU A 138 -6.11 -9.35 -1.49
CA GLU A 138 -7.35 -9.70 -0.77
C GLU A 138 -8.36 -8.55 -0.76
N PHE A 139 -7.86 -7.32 -0.63
CA PHE A 139 -8.62 -6.11 -0.80
C PHE A 139 -8.62 -5.75 -2.27
N PHE A 140 -9.68 -6.17 -2.95
CA PHE A 140 -9.97 -5.79 -4.31
C PHE A 140 -11.30 -5.03 -4.31
N GLU A 141 -11.24 -3.71 -4.48
CA GLU A 141 -12.41 -2.92 -4.87
C GLU A 141 -12.48 -2.92 -6.41
N GLU A 142 -13.68 -3.07 -6.95
CA GLU A 142 -13.99 -3.39 -8.36
C GLU A 142 -13.12 -2.69 -9.41
N PHE A 143 -12.85 -3.37 -10.54
CA PHE A 143 -12.28 -2.75 -11.73
C PHE A 143 -13.31 -1.77 -12.33
N HIS A 144 -13.16 -0.48 -12.06
CA HIS A 144 -13.90 0.58 -12.76
C HIS A 144 -13.28 0.91 -14.12
#